data_AF-A0A3D0MBC5-F1
#
_entry.id   AF-A0A3D0MBC5-F1
#
_cell.length_a   1.000
_cell.length_b   1.000
_cell.length_c   1.000
_cell.angle_alpha   90.00
_cell.angle_beta   90.00
_cell.angle_gamma   90.00
#
_symmetry.space_group_name_H-M   'P 1'
#
loop_
_entity.id
_entity.type
_entity.pdbx_description
1 polymer ?
#
loop_
_entity_poly.entity_id
_entity_poly.type
_entity_poly.pdbx_seq_one_letter_code
_entity_poly.pdbx_strand_id
1 'polypeptide(L)'
;MALLAAFFFTSILFSFLCSILEAVLLSITPAYVGIQQQRQSRIADDLVRFKDDIDRPLAAILTLNTIAHTVGAIGVGSQAAEIFGESIL
;
A
#
# COMPACT_ATOMS: atom_id res chain seq x y z
N MET A 1 4.09 21.83 13.03
CA MET A 1 4.84 21.47 11.79
C MET A 1 5.32 20.03 11.76
N ALA A 2 5.95 19.49 12.81
CA ALA A 2 6.46 18.11 12.80
C ALA A 2 5.36 17.05 12.58
N LEU A 3 4.21 17.18 13.25
CA LEU A 3 3.07 16.27 13.06
C LEU A 3 2.49 16.31 11.63
N LEU A 4 2.40 17.50 11.03
CA LEU A 4 1.93 17.68 9.65
C LEU A 4 2.87 16.96 8.68
N ALA A 5 4.18 17.17 8.82
CA ALA A 5 5.18 16.46 8.02
C ALA A 5 5.09 14.94 8.24
N ALA A 6 4.95 14.49 9.50
CA ALA A 6 4.83 13.06 9.81
C ALA A 6 3.63 12.40 9.12
N PHE A 7 2.43 13.00 9.20
CA PHE A 7 1.25 12.48 8.50
C PHE A 7 1.41 12.49 6.99
N PHE A 8 1.95 13.58 6.42
CA PHE A 8 2.16 13.71 4.99
C PHE A 8 3.13 12.66 4.44
N PHE A 9 4.32 12.54 5.05
CA PHE A 9 5.31 11.56 4.63
C PHE A 9 4.84 10.13 4.86
N THR A 10 4.15 9.85 5.96
CA THR A 10 3.62 8.50 6.23
C THR A 10 2.57 8.12 5.18
N SER A 11 1.66 9.03 4.83
CA SER A 11 0.65 8.79 3.79
C SER A 11 1.29 8.45 2.44
N ILE A 12 2.24 9.28 1.98
CA ILE A 12 2.90 9.08 0.68
C ILE A 12 3.76 7.81 0.70
N LEU A 13 4.52 7.60 1.77
CA LEU A 13 5.36 6.41 1.91
C LEU A 13 4.51 5.15 1.80
N PHE A 14 3.39 5.08 2.52
CA PHE A 14 2.55 3.90 2.52
C PHE A 14 1.88 3.66 1.16
N SER A 15 1.43 4.72 0.46
CA SER A 15 0.96 4.62 -0.92
C SER A 15 2.04 4.14 -1.88
N PHE A 16 3.27 4.61 -1.71
CA PHE A 16 4.41 4.15 -2.51
C PHE A 16 4.71 2.66 -2.28
N LEU A 17 4.65 2.19 -1.03
CA LEU A 17 4.78 0.77 -0.71
C LEU A 17 3.67 -0.06 -1.38
N CYS A 18 2.42 0.41 -1.34
CA CYS A 18 1.31 -0.27 -2.02
C CYS A 18 1.57 -0.40 -3.52
N SER A 19 2.02 0.66 -4.19
CA SER A 19 2.36 0.64 -5.61
C SER A 19 3.47 -0.36 -5.96
N ILE A 20 4.51 -0.47 -5.11
CA ILE A 20 5.55 -1.50 -5.30
C ILE A 20 4.95 -2.90 -5.17
N LEU A 21 4.10 -3.15 -4.17
CA LEU A 21 3.47 -4.45 -3.96
C LEU A 21 2.60 -4.84 -5.16
N GLU A 22 1.81 -3.89 -5.69
CA GLU A 22 1.01 -4.09 -6.91
C GLU A 22 1.90 -4.45 -8.10
N ALA A 23 2.97 -3.69 -8.33
CA ALA A 23 3.90 -3.93 -9.43
C ALA A 23 4.59 -5.30 -9.32
N VAL A 24 5.01 -5.70 -8.11
CA VAL A 24 5.61 -7.02 -7.86
C VAL A 24 4.59 -8.13 -8.12
N LEU A 25 3.38 -8.02 -7.56
CA LEU A 25 2.32 -9.02 -7.71
C LEU A 25 1.96 -9.24 -9.18
N LEU A 26 1.87 -8.15 -9.96
CA LEU A 26 1.57 -8.20 -11.39
C LEU A 26 2.74 -8.76 -12.22
N SER A 27 3.98 -8.45 -11.84
CA SER A 27 5.19 -8.88 -12.57
C SER A 27 5.58 -10.35 -12.35
N ILE A 28 5.03 -11.02 -11.34
CA ILE A 28 5.27 -12.45 -11.12
C ILE A 28 4.68 -13.27 -12.28
N THR A 29 5.50 -14.13 -12.89
CA THR A 29 5.08 -15.02 -13.98
C THR A 29 4.65 -16.39 -13.46
N PRO A 30 3.75 -17.10 -14.17
CA PRO A 30 3.38 -18.48 -13.81
C PRO A 30 4.57 -19.44 -13.75
N ALA A 31 5.58 -19.24 -14.62
CA ALA A 31 6.80 -20.04 -14.63
C ALA A 31 7.60 -19.90 -13.33
N TYR A 32 7.70 -18.68 -12.79
CA TYR A 32 8.35 -18.44 -11.50
C TYR A 32 7.62 -19.16 -10.36
N VAL A 33 6.28 -19.12 -10.36
CA VAL A 33 5.45 -19.83 -9.38
C VAL A 33 5.68 -21.34 -9.45
N GLY A 34 5.70 -21.92 -10.66
CA GLY A 34 5.97 -23.35 -10.85
C GLY A 34 7.36 -23.79 -10.37
N ILE A 35 8.39 -22.98 -10.60
CA ILE A 35 9.75 -23.23 -10.04
C ILE A 35 9.71 -23.22 -8.51
N GLN A 36 8.95 -22.30 -7.92
CA GLN A 36 8.88 -22.14 -6.47
C GLN A 36 8.12 -23.30 -5.80
N GLN A 37 7.11 -23.86 -6.47
CA GLN A 37 6.44 -25.11 -6.06
C GLN A 37 7.39 -26.31 -6.10
N GLN A 38 8.17 -26.46 -7.18
CA GLN A 38 9.15 -27.56 -7.28
C GLN A 38 10.22 -27.48 -6.19
N ARG A 39 10.62 -26.27 -5.79
CA ARG A 39 11.56 -26.02 -4.69
C ARG A 39 10.95 -26.18 -3.30
N GLN A 40 9.65 -26.50 -3.20
CA GLN A 40 8.89 -26.59 -1.94
C GLN A 40 9.12 -25.40 -1.01
N SER A 41 9.20 -24.20 -1.59
CA SER A 41 9.45 -22.99 -0.81
C SER A 41 8.22 -22.62 0.02
N ARG A 42 8.45 -22.01 1.18
CA ARG A 42 7.38 -21.61 2.13
C ARG A 42 6.35 -20.65 1.53
N ILE A 43 6.73 -19.92 0.47
CA ILE A 43 5.86 -18.96 -0.21
C ILE A 43 5.16 -19.54 -1.44
N ALA A 44 5.45 -20.79 -1.83
CA ALA A 44 4.94 -21.37 -3.07
C ALA A 44 3.42 -21.48 -3.08
N ASP A 45 2.82 -21.96 -1.99
CA ASP A 45 1.37 -22.11 -1.88
C ASP A 45 0.64 -20.77 -1.90
N ASP A 46 1.21 -19.76 -1.22
CA ASP A 46 0.68 -18.39 -1.24
C ASP A 46 0.76 -17.76 -2.63
N LEU A 47 1.89 -17.93 -3.32
CA LEU A 47 2.08 -17.45 -4.70
C LEU A 47 1.08 -18.06 -5.68
N VAL A 48 0.81 -19.36 -5.55
CA VAL A 48 -0.20 -20.05 -6.35
C VAL A 48 -1.57 -19.46 -6.05
N ARG A 49 -1.94 -19.35 -4.78
CA ARG A 49 -3.25 -18.82 -4.37
C ARG A 49 -3.45 -17.37 -4.80
N PHE A 50 -2.40 -16.56 -4.74
CA PHE A 50 -2.44 -15.16 -5.19
C PHE A 50 -2.46 -15.01 -6.71
N LYS A 51 -2.03 -16.01 -7.48
CA LYS A 51 -2.11 -15.96 -8.95
C LYS A 51 -3.35 -16.63 -9.52
N ASP A 52 -3.95 -17.57 -8.79
CA ASP A 52 -5.22 -18.19 -9.15
C ASP A 52 -6.38 -17.17 -9.10
N ASP A 53 -6.37 -16.31 -8.08
CA ASP A 53 -7.26 -15.15 -7.95
C ASP A 53 -6.43 -13.92 -7.58
N ILE A 54 -5.95 -13.20 -8.62
CA ILE A 54 -5.10 -12.02 -8.46
C ILE A 54 -5.87 -10.80 -7.98
N ASP A 55 -7.17 -10.75 -8.22
CA ASP A 55 -8.03 -9.63 -7.87
C ASP A 55 -8.18 -9.52 -6.35
N ARG A 56 -8.17 -10.65 -5.64
CA ARG A 56 -8.28 -10.68 -4.18
C ARG A 56 -7.10 -10.01 -3.44
N PRO A 57 -5.82 -10.38 -3.65
CA PRO A 57 -4.69 -9.66 -3.04
C PRO A 57 -4.56 -8.24 -3.58
N LEU A 58 -4.89 -7.99 -4.85
CA LEU A 58 -4.87 -6.64 -5.43
C LEU A 58 -5.89 -5.72 -4.76
N ALA A 59 -7.13 -6.19 -4.57
CA ALA A 59 -8.18 -5.44 -3.86
C ALA A 59 -7.80 -5.16 -2.40
N ALA A 60 -7.12 -6.10 -1.73
CA ALA A 60 -6.61 -5.88 -0.38
C ALA A 60 -5.57 -4.76 -0.35
N ILE A 61 -4.63 -4.72 -1.31
CA ILE A 61 -3.61 -3.66 -1.42
C ILE A 61 -4.27 -2.31 -1.74
N LEU A 62 -5.21 -2.26 -2.67
CA LEU A 62 -5.94 -1.04 -3.03
C LEU A 62 -6.77 -0.49 -1.86
N THR A 63 -7.42 -1.37 -1.11
CA THR A 63 -8.16 -1.01 0.11
C THR A 63 -7.21 -0.43 1.15
N LEU A 64 -6.06 -1.07 1.33
CA LEU A 64 -5.03 -0.61 2.26
C LEU A 64 -4.48 0.78 1.87
N ASN A 65 -4.21 1.00 0.58
CA ASN A 65 -3.81 2.30 0.05
C ASN A 65 -4.89 3.37 0.27
N THR A 66 -6.16 3.01 0.05
CA THR A 66 -7.30 3.91 0.27
C THR A 66 -7.37 4.35 1.72
N ILE A 67 -7.31 3.40 2.66
CA ILE A 67 -7.33 3.70 4.10
C ILE A 67 -6.17 4.61 4.47
N ALA A 68 -4.95 4.29 4.03
CA ALA A 68 -3.77 5.08 4.35
C ALA A 68 -3.85 6.50 3.79
N HIS A 69 -4.31 6.65 2.55
CA HIS A 69 -4.46 7.95 1.91
C HIS A 69 -5.59 8.77 2.56
N THR A 70 -6.71 8.14 2.94
CA THR A 70 -7.82 8.82 3.61
C THR A 70 -7.42 9.28 5.01
N VAL A 71 -6.86 8.40 5.83
CA VAL A 71 -6.43 8.75 7.20
C VAL A 71 -5.29 9.77 7.16
N GLY A 72 -4.33 9.61 6.25
CA GLY A 72 -3.25 10.55 6.03
C GLY A 72 -3.74 11.94 5.64
N ALA A 73 -4.66 12.05 4.68
CA ALA A 73 -5.23 13.32 4.24
C ALA A 73 -6.04 14.01 5.35
N ILE A 74 -6.84 13.25 6.12
CA ILE A 74 -7.57 13.79 7.29
C ILE A 74 -6.59 14.32 8.34
N GLY A 75 -5.53 13.56 8.66
CA GLY A 75 -4.50 13.97 9.60
C GLY A 75 -3.76 15.24 9.14
N VAL A 76 -3.30 15.29 7.90
CA VAL A 76 -2.66 16.48 7.32
C VAL A 76 -3.61 17.68 7.33
N GLY A 77 -4.86 17.49 6.92
CA GLY A 77 -5.88 18.55 6.87
C GLY A 77 -6.17 19.14 8.26
N SER A 78 -6.33 18.28 9.28
CA SER A 78 -6.53 18.73 10.66
C SER A 78 -5.34 19.55 11.19
N GLN A 79 -4.10 19.08 10.99
CA GLN A 79 -2.92 19.82 11.40
C GLN A 79 -2.72 21.11 10.61
N ALA A 80 -3.07 21.13 9.32
CA ALA A 80 -2.98 22.33 8.50
C ALA A 80 -3.99 23.39 8.96
N ALA A 81 -5.22 22.97 9.30
CA ALA A 81 -6.24 23.87 9.84
C ALA A 81 -5.83 24.47 11.19
N GLU A 82 -5.23 23.70 12.10
CA GLU A 82 -4.72 24.25 13.37
C GLU A 82 -3.58 25.26 13.19
N ILE A 83 -2.66 24.98 12.26
CA ILE A 83 -1.44 25.79 12.10
C ILE A 83 -1.70 27.05 11.26
N PHE A 84 -2.55 26.95 10.25
CA PHE A 84 -2.79 28.03 9.27
C PHE A 84 -4.18 28.65 9.40
N GLY A 85 -5.11 28.06 10.16
CA GLY A 85 -6.48 28.52 10.28
C GLY A 85 -6.64 29.88 10.98
N GLU A 86 -5.82 30.18 11.99
CA GLU A 86 -5.81 31.51 12.62
C GLU A 86 -5.20 32.61 11.72
N SER A 87 -4.48 32.23 10.65
CA SER A 87 -3.89 33.20 9.71
C SER A 87 -4.82 33.54 8.53
N ILE A 88 -5.92 32.80 8.39
CA ILE A 88 -6.85 32.87 7.23
C ILE A 88 -8.21 33.48 7.61
N LEU A 89 -8.52 33.60 8.91
CA LEU A 89 -9.66 34.34 9.47
C LEU A 89 -9.22 35.73 9.94
#